data_AF-A0A7S2ABR9-F1
#
_entry.id   AF-A0A7S2ABR9-F1
#
_cell.length_a   1.000
_cell.length_b   1.000
_cell.length_c   1.000
_cell.angle_alpha   90.00
_cell.angle_beta   90.00
_cell.angle_gamma   90.00
#
_symmetry.space_group_name_H-M   'P 1'
#
loop_
_entity.id
_entity.type
_entity.pdbx_description
1 polymer ?
#
loop_
_entity_poly.entity_id
_entity_poly.type
_entity_poly.pdbx_seq_one_letter_code
_entity_poly.pdbx_strand_id
1 'polypeptide(L)'
;SRKTPVQSYEAIEKVIATATEHRTIGDTLMNATSSRAHTVTTIEFKQVEVIEGKENVKLSMINLVDLAGSEKSGQTGAAGNRLKEGCAINKSLSALGNVIEKLAK
;
A
#
# COMPACT_ATOMS: atom_id res chain seq x y z
N SER A 1 -12.09 -3.75 -0.34
CA SER A 1 -10.92 -4.26 -1.08
C SER A 1 -11.28 -5.60 -1.70
N ARG A 2 -11.06 -5.78 -3.00
CA ARG A 2 -11.32 -7.06 -3.70
C ARG A 2 -10.10 -7.96 -3.51
N LYS A 3 -10.29 -9.20 -3.06
CA LYS A 3 -9.23 -10.21 -2.99
C LYS A 3 -9.27 -11.05 -4.25
N THR A 4 -8.10 -11.36 -4.82
CA THR A 4 -7.98 -12.23 -6.00
C THR A 4 -7.16 -13.46 -5.59
N PRO A 5 -7.76 -14.67 -5.57
CA PRO A 5 -7.01 -15.90 -5.31
C PRO A 5 -5.95 -16.13 -6.39
N VAL A 6 -4.77 -16.53 -5.97
CA VAL A 6 -3.62 -16.78 -6.85
C VAL A 6 -2.87 -18.03 -6.35
N GLN A 7 -2.34 -18.82 -7.28
CA GLN A 7 -1.64 -20.08 -6.97
C GLN A 7 -0.23 -20.16 -7.58
N SER A 8 0.22 -19.10 -8.26
CA SER A 8 1.55 -19.04 -8.86
C SER A 8 2.09 -17.61 -8.81
N TYR A 9 3.41 -17.48 -8.92
CA TYR A 9 4.07 -16.18 -9.02
C TYR A 9 3.58 -15.38 -10.23
N GLU A 10 3.43 -16.02 -11.38
CA GLU A 10 2.93 -15.37 -12.61
C GLU A 10 1.49 -14.82 -12.43
N ALA A 11 0.64 -15.53 -11.68
CA ALA A 11 -0.70 -15.04 -11.36
C ALA A 11 -0.64 -13.81 -10.42
N ILE A 12 0.31 -13.81 -9.47
CA ILE A 12 0.55 -12.65 -8.61
C ILE A 12 0.99 -11.44 -9.45
N GLU A 13 1.97 -11.60 -10.35
CA GLU A 13 2.43 -10.53 -11.22
C GLU A 13 1.31 -9.95 -12.09
N LYS A 14 0.47 -10.79 -12.69
CA LYS A 14 -0.68 -10.33 -13.50
C LYS A 14 -1.66 -9.49 -12.68
N VAL A 15 -1.95 -9.90 -11.45
CA VAL A 15 -2.84 -9.15 -10.55
C VAL A 15 -2.20 -7.80 -10.16
N ILE A 16 -0.91 -7.78 -9.86
CA ILE A 16 -0.18 -6.55 -9.53
C ILE A 16 -0.13 -5.60 -10.73
N ALA A 17 0.13 -6.11 -11.94
CA ALA A 17 0.18 -5.32 -13.17
C ALA A 17 -1.18 -4.68 -13.46
N THR A 18 -2.27 -5.47 -13.38
CA THR A 18 -3.65 -4.96 -13.55
C THR A 18 -4.00 -3.92 -12.49
N ALA A 19 -3.61 -4.14 -11.23
CA ALA A 19 -3.85 -3.17 -10.16
C ALA A 19 -3.06 -1.87 -10.38
N THR A 20 -1.83 -1.98 -10.88
CA THR A 20 -0.98 -0.84 -11.23
C THR A 20 -1.55 -0.06 -12.42
N GLU A 21 -2.04 -0.76 -13.45
CA GLU A 21 -2.69 -0.13 -14.60
C GLU A 21 -3.96 0.63 -14.20
N HIS A 22 -4.85 0.03 -13.40
CA HIS A 22 -6.03 0.74 -12.89
C HIS A 22 -5.66 1.94 -12.00
N ARG A 23 -4.57 1.86 -11.23
CA ARG A 23 -4.02 3.00 -10.49
C ARG A 23 -3.57 4.11 -11.44
N THR A 24 -2.93 3.75 -12.56
CA THR A 24 -2.43 4.71 -13.56
C THR A 24 -3.54 5.34 -14.42
N ILE A 25 -4.60 4.59 -14.76
CA ILE A 25 -5.71 5.10 -15.59
C ILE A 25 -6.61 6.08 -14.82
N GLY A 26 -6.77 5.90 -13.51
CA GLY A 26 -7.50 6.83 -12.66
C GLY A 26 -6.85 8.22 -12.55
N ASP A 27 -5.52 8.28 -12.75
CA ASP A 27 -4.69 9.46 -12.56
C ASP A 27 -3.83 9.71 -13.82
N THR A 28 -4.41 10.36 -14.82
CA THR A 28 -3.70 10.77 -16.04
C THR A 28 -2.41 11.56 -15.72
N LEU A 29 -1.30 11.13 -16.32
CA LEU A 29 0.10 11.63 -16.25
C LEU A 29 0.98 11.01 -15.14
N MET A 30 1.44 9.79 -15.43
CA MET A 30 2.47 9.05 -14.71
C MET A 30 3.82 9.78 -14.79
N ASN A 31 4.31 10.27 -13.65
CA ASN A 31 5.73 10.34 -13.24
C ASN A 31 5.93 11.19 -11.96
N ALA A 32 4.99 12.07 -11.60
CA ALA A 32 5.06 12.90 -10.38
C ALA A 32 4.06 12.49 -9.27
N THR A 33 3.26 11.45 -9.51
CA THR A 33 2.15 11.01 -8.63
C THR A 33 2.51 9.79 -7.79
N SER A 34 3.46 8.94 -8.22
CA SER A 34 3.92 7.80 -7.43
C SER A 34 4.56 8.23 -6.11
N SER A 35 5.27 9.37 -6.09
CA SER A 35 5.83 9.96 -4.88
C SER A 35 4.78 10.52 -3.91
N ARG A 36 3.50 10.60 -4.31
CA ARG A 36 2.46 11.34 -3.56
C ARG A 36 1.28 10.50 -3.11
N ALA A 37 1.26 9.22 -3.45
CA ALA A 37 0.23 8.29 -3.01
C ALA A 37 0.85 7.19 -2.14
N HIS A 38 0.21 6.89 -1.02
CA HIS A 38 0.51 5.70 -0.22
C HIS A 38 -0.11 4.47 -0.89
N THR A 39 0.65 3.37 -0.99
CA THR A 39 0.17 2.10 -1.52
C THR A 39 0.23 1.04 -0.44
N VAL A 40 -0.86 0.30 -0.23
CA VAL A 40 -0.91 -0.85 0.67
C VAL A 40 -1.22 -2.08 -0.17
N THR A 41 -0.25 -2.99 -0.28
CA THR A 41 -0.44 -4.30 -0.91
C THR A 41 -0.58 -5.35 0.18
N THR A 42 -1.74 -5.98 0.27
CA THR A 42 -2.01 -7.03 1.26
C THR A 42 -1.94 -8.41 0.59
N ILE A 43 -1.09 -9.28 1.10
CA ILE A 43 -1.02 -10.70 0.75
C ILE A 43 -1.64 -11.49 1.89
N GLU A 44 -2.70 -12.22 1.60
CA GLU A 44 -3.28 -13.20 2.51
C GLU A 44 -2.75 -14.58 2.13
N PHE A 45 -1.86 -15.12 2.96
CA PHE A 45 -1.26 -16.43 2.77
C PHE A 45 -2.00 -17.46 3.62
N LYS A 46 -2.59 -18.46 2.96
CA LYS A 46 -3.27 -19.58 3.59
C LYS A 46 -2.46 -20.85 3.41
N GLN A 47 -1.90 -21.35 4.51
CA GLN A 47 -1.28 -22.66 4.56
C GLN A 47 -2.30 -23.67 5.12
N VAL A 48 -2.48 -24.77 4.40
CA VAL A 48 -3.32 -25.90 4.84
C VAL A 48 -2.43 -27.12 4.97
N GLU A 49 -2.40 -27.70 6.15
CA GLU A 49 -1.65 -28.92 6.47
C GLU A 49 -2.63 -29.97 6.98
N VAL A 50 -2.56 -31.20 6.47
CA VAL A 50 -3.42 -32.30 6.92
C VAL A 50 -2.57 -33.26 7.76
N ILE A 51 -2.87 -33.37 9.05
CA ILE A 51 -2.18 -34.26 9.99
C ILE A 51 -3.23 -35.22 10.54
N GLU A 52 -3.03 -36.53 10.36
CA GLU A 52 -3.95 -37.58 10.84
C GLU A 52 -5.42 -37.36 10.43
N GLY A 53 -5.65 -36.88 9.21
CA GLY A 53 -6.99 -36.59 8.68
C GLY A 53 -7.64 -35.31 9.22
N LYS A 54 -6.92 -34.53 10.04
CA LYS A 54 -7.35 -33.20 10.52
C LYS A 54 -6.66 -32.10 9.75
N GLU A 55 -7.45 -31.16 9.23
CA GLU A 55 -6.93 -29.94 8.60
C GLU A 55 -6.47 -28.93 9.67
N ASN A 56 -5.22 -28.51 9.57
CA ASN A 56 -4.65 -27.38 10.27
C ASN A 56 -4.48 -26.24 9.27
N VAL A 57 -5.16 -25.12 9.50
CA VAL A 57 -5.10 -23.95 8.63
C VAL A 57 -4.36 -22.83 9.36
N LYS A 58 -3.27 -22.36 8.77
CA LYS A 58 -2.59 -21.14 9.20
C LYS A 58 -2.88 -20.04 8.20
N LEU A 59 -3.36 -18.91 8.71
CA LEU A 59 -3.58 -17.70 7.93
C LEU A 59 -2.55 -16.65 8.34
N SER A 60 -1.87 -16.06 7.36
CA SER A 60 -0.97 -14.93 7.59
C SER A 60 -1.38 -13.79 6.68
N MET A 61 -1.49 -12.59 7.25
CA MET A 61 -1.70 -11.37 6.48
C MET A 61 -0.41 -10.56 6.48
N ILE A 62 0.16 -10.37 5.30
CA ILE A 62 1.37 -9.60 5.09
C ILE A 62 0.96 -8.30 4.39
N ASN A 63 1.27 -7.17 5.01
CA ASN A 63 1.01 -5.85 4.42
C ASN A 63 2.33 -5.24 3.98
N LEU A 64 2.51 -5.07 2.67
CA LEU A 64 3.62 -4.34 2.07
C LEU A 64 3.16 -2.90 1.83
N VAL A 65 3.71 -1.99 2.61
CA VAL A 65 3.31 -0.58 2.60
C VAL A 65 4.40 0.26 1.96
N ASP A 66 4.06 0.92 0.86
CA ASP A 66 4.89 1.93 0.20
C ASP A 66 4.30 3.31 0.52
N LEU A 67 5.08 4.17 1.16
CA LEU A 67 4.61 5.47 1.65
C LEU A 67 5.07 6.59 0.71
N ALA A 68 4.17 7.54 0.46
CA ALA A 68 4.50 8.79 -0.21
C ALA A 68 5.65 9.54 0.49
N GLY A 69 6.29 10.42 -0.27
CA GLY A 69 7.36 11.29 0.19
C GLY A 69 6.94 12.17 1.37
N SER A 70 7.88 12.39 2.29
CA SER A 70 7.70 13.17 3.51
C SER A 70 8.29 14.59 3.40
N GLU A 71 8.68 15.01 2.19
CA GLU A 71 9.26 16.32 1.98
C GLU A 71 8.30 17.43 2.44
N LYS A 72 8.86 18.41 3.15
CA LYS A 72 8.08 19.53 3.67
C LYS A 72 7.59 20.37 2.50
N SER A 73 6.29 20.68 2.47
CA SER A 73 5.68 21.43 1.37
C SER A 73 6.39 22.77 1.05
N GLY A 74 6.99 23.43 2.05
CA GLY A 74 7.76 24.66 1.86
C GLY A 74 9.07 24.51 1.05
N GLN A 75 9.61 23.30 0.92
CA GLN A 75 10.80 23.01 0.11
C GLN A 75 10.46 22.66 -1.34
N THR A 76 9.17 22.47 -1.65
CA THR A 76 8.71 21.99 -2.97
C THR A 76 8.32 23.11 -3.94
N GLY A 77 8.25 24.35 -3.48
CA GLY A 77 7.72 25.48 -4.27
C GLY A 77 6.22 25.34 -4.66
N ALA A 78 5.51 24.37 -4.07
CA ALA A 78 4.12 24.06 -4.43
C ALA A 78 3.13 25.14 -3.92
N ALA A 79 2.17 25.51 -4.77
CA ALA A 79 1.10 26.44 -4.47
C ALA A 79 -0.29 25.82 -4.75
N GLY A 80 -1.35 26.47 -4.23
CA GLY A 80 -2.74 26.08 -4.51
C GLY A 80 -3.07 24.64 -4.13
N ASN A 81 -3.66 23.89 -5.06
CA ASN A 81 -4.09 22.51 -4.83
C ASN A 81 -2.93 21.55 -4.51
N ARG A 82 -1.76 21.78 -5.12
CA ARG A 82 -0.56 20.96 -4.89
C ARG A 82 -0.03 21.13 -3.46
N LEU A 83 -0.15 22.33 -2.89
CA LEU A 83 0.19 22.58 -1.48
C LEU A 83 -0.78 21.87 -0.54
N LYS A 84 -2.09 21.92 -0.83
CA LYS A 84 -3.12 21.22 -0.05
C LYS A 84 -2.91 19.71 -0.04
N GLU A 85 -2.60 19.13 -1.19
CA GLU A 85 -2.27 17.71 -1.34
C GLU A 85 -1.02 17.33 -0.53
N GLY A 86 0.08 18.08 -0.65
CA GLY A 86 1.29 17.85 0.14
C GLY A 86 1.06 17.95 1.66
N CYS A 87 0.22 18.90 2.10
CA CYS A 87 -0.17 18.99 3.50
C CYS A 87 -0.98 17.77 3.98
N ALA A 88 -1.87 17.23 3.13
CA ALA A 88 -2.65 16.05 3.46
C ALA A 88 -1.77 14.80 3.60
N ILE A 89 -0.80 14.61 2.69
CA ILE A 89 0.19 13.52 2.74
C ILE A 89 1.03 13.61 4.02
N ASN A 90 1.57 14.80 4.34
CA ASN A 90 2.38 14.97 5.55
C ASN A 90 1.55 14.77 6.83
N LYS A 91 0.26 15.08 6.81
CA LYS A 91 -0.66 14.83 7.92
C LYS A 91 -0.87 13.33 8.15
N SER A 92 -1.11 12.52 7.11
CA SER A 92 -1.24 11.06 7.27
C SER A 92 0.05 10.41 7.77
N LEU A 93 1.21 10.84 7.27
CA LEU A 93 2.51 10.36 7.74
C LEU A 93 2.78 10.70 9.21
N SER A 94 2.47 11.93 9.62
CA SER A 94 2.62 12.36 11.02
C SER A 94 1.70 11.56 11.95
N ALA A 95 0.45 11.31 11.52
CA ALA A 95 -0.48 10.47 12.27
C ALA A 95 0.02 9.04 12.43
N LEU A 96 0.56 8.44 11.36
CA LEU A 96 1.19 7.12 11.40
C LEU A 96 2.37 7.09 12.39
N GLY A 97 3.27 8.08 12.33
CA GLY A 97 4.40 8.20 13.26
C GLY A 97 3.95 8.25 14.73
N ASN A 98 2.92 9.04 15.03
CA ASN A 98 2.36 9.14 16.38
C ASN A 98 1.77 7.81 16.88
N VAL A 99 1.14 7.02 16.00
CA VAL A 99 0.61 5.71 16.37
C VAL A 99 1.75 4.74 16.68
N ILE A 100 2.78 4.71 15.83
CA ILE A 100 3.96 3.86 16.04
C ILE A 100 4.66 4.21 17.34
N GLU A 101 4.88 5.51 17.61
CA GLU A 101 5.51 5.97 18.86
C GLU A 101 4.74 5.51 20.10
N LYS A 102 3.41 5.54 20.06
CA LYS A 102 2.55 5.11 21.17
C LYS A 102 2.53 3.60 21.37
N LEU A 103 2.72 2.81 20.31
CA LEU A 103 2.78 1.34 20.39
C LEU A 103 4.16 0.83 20.82
N ALA A 104 5.22 1.61 20.58
CA ALA A 104 6.58 1.27 20.95
C ALA A 104 6.95 1.61 22.42
N LYS A 105 6.03 2.26 23.16
CA LYS A 105 6.13 2.53 24.60
C LYS A 105 5.28 1.54 25.39
#